data_AF-A0A9D7FTX9-F1
#
_entry.id   AF-A0A9D7FTX9-F1
#
_cell.length_a   1.000
_cell.length_b   1.000
_cell.length_c   1.000
_cell.angle_alpha   90.00
_cell.angle_beta   90.00
_cell.angle_gamma   90.00
#
_symmetry.space_group_name_H-M   'P 1'
#
loop_
_entity.id
_entity.type
_entity.pdbx_description
1 polymer ?
#
loop_
_entity_poly.entity_id
_entity_poly.type
_entity_poly.pdbx_seq_one_letter_code
_entity_poly.pdbx_strand_id
1 'polypeptide(L)'
;MLGTSFHQSCGTELRQVTWDDAHGILRGELHRPPGESGVLVIHNSGKTPRELQIDGEYSEFRLGANGSTVVPIVAAMEPSRWSLQFSG
;
A
#
# COMPACT_ATOMS: atom_id res chain seq x y z
N MET A 1 15.36 -8.60 -5.83
CA MET A 1 14.18 -8.59 -6.72
C MET A 1 12.95 -8.52 -5.81
N LEU A 2 12.27 -7.37 -5.76
CA LEU A 2 11.01 -7.23 -5.03
C LEU A 2 9.91 -7.68 -5.99
N GLY A 3 9.36 -8.87 -5.75
CA GLY A 3 8.24 -9.40 -6.52
C GLY A 3 6.96 -9.20 -5.73
N THR A 4 6.04 -8.40 -6.25
CA THR A 4 4.69 -8.28 -5.71
C THR A 4 3.83 -9.38 -6.33
N SER A 5 3.48 -10.42 -5.57
CA SER A 5 2.36 -11.28 -5.93
C SER A 5 1.10 -10.67 -5.32
N PHE A 6 0.24 -10.09 -6.16
CA PHE A 6 -1.01 -9.47 -5.73
C PHE A 6 -2.16 -10.46 -5.89
N HIS A 7 -2.83 -10.83 -4.79
CA HIS A 7 -4.16 -11.44 -4.87
C HIS A 7 -5.18 -10.31 -5.06
N GLN A 8 -5.30 -9.86 -6.30
CA GLN A 8 -6.20 -8.79 -6.74
C GLN A 8 -7.63 -9.32 -6.79
N SER A 9 -8.51 -8.85 -5.88
CA SER A 9 -9.93 -9.22 -5.90
C SER A 9 -10.79 -8.38 -6.85
N CYS A 10 -10.34 -7.22 -7.36
CA CYS A 10 -11.02 -6.44 -8.40
C CYS A 10 -10.00 -5.68 -9.27
N GLY A 11 -9.90 -6.05 -10.55
CA GLY A 11 -8.64 -5.95 -11.28
C GLY A 11 -8.15 -4.63 -11.87
N THR A 12 -8.68 -3.48 -11.46
CA THR A 12 -8.40 -2.20 -12.13
C THR A 12 -8.26 -0.97 -11.22
N GLU A 13 -8.44 -1.15 -9.91
CA GLU A 13 -8.52 -0.03 -8.96
C GLU A 13 -7.13 0.47 -8.53
N LEU A 14 -6.10 -0.37 -8.61
CA LEU A 14 -4.73 0.05 -8.28
C LEU A 14 -4.00 0.56 -9.51
N ARG A 15 -3.45 1.77 -9.41
CA ARG A 15 -2.70 2.44 -10.48
C ARG A 15 -1.43 3.08 -9.96
N GLN A 16 -0.51 3.39 -10.88
CA GLN A 16 0.74 4.09 -10.61
C GLN A 16 1.59 3.47 -9.48
N VAL A 17 1.47 2.16 -9.27
CA VAL A 17 2.19 1.45 -8.21
C VAL A 17 3.68 1.41 -8.56
N THR A 18 4.49 2.09 -7.75
CA THR A 18 5.91 2.31 -8.02
C THR A 18 6.74 2.16 -6.75
N TRP A 19 7.92 1.54 -6.89
CA TRP A 19 8.95 1.49 -5.85
C TRP A 19 9.96 2.63 -6.06
N ASP A 20 10.16 3.44 -5.02
CA ASP A 20 11.24 4.43 -4.93
C ASP A 20 12.37 3.85 -4.08
N ASP A 21 13.43 3.42 -4.75
CA ASP A 21 14.57 2.76 -4.11
C ASP A 21 15.41 3.71 -3.26
N ALA A 22 15.52 4.98 -3.66
CA ALA A 22 16.34 5.97 -2.96
C ALA A 22 15.79 6.29 -1.57
N HIS A 23 14.47 6.25 -1.41
CA HIS A 23 13.79 6.57 -0.15
C HIS A 23 13.18 5.35 0.55
N GLY A 24 13.23 4.17 -0.10
CA GLY A 24 12.64 2.95 0.42
C GLY A 24 11.11 2.99 0.50
N ILE A 25 10.44 3.61 -0.48
CA ILE A 25 8.98 3.86 -0.45
C ILE A 25 8.27 3.07 -1.55
N LEU A 26 7.26 2.28 -1.18
CA LEU A 26 6.27 1.77 -2.14
C LEU A 26 5.06 2.69 -2.13
N ARG A 27 4.63 3.19 -3.29
CA ARG A 27 3.47 4.09 -3.39
C ARG A 27 2.57 3.72 -4.56
N GLY A 28 1.33 4.18 -4.50
CA GLY A 28 0.38 4.02 -5.59
C GLY A 28 -0.92 4.78 -5.36
N GLU A 29 -1.88 4.51 -6.23
CA GLU A 29 -3.21 5.10 -6.21
C GLU A 29 -4.27 4.00 -6.08
N LEU A 30 -5.28 4.24 -5.26
CA LEU A 30 -6.51 3.47 -5.20
C LEU A 30 -7.64 4.29 -5.84
N HIS A 31 -8.19 3.78 -6.94
CA HIS A 31 -9.30 4.32 -7.70
C HIS A 31 -10.58 3.62 -7.24
N ARG A 32 -11.14 4.13 -6.15
CA ARG A 32 -12.46 3.75 -5.63
C ARG A 32 -13.26 5.01 -5.28
N PRO A 33 -14.59 4.96 -5.35
CA PRO A 33 -15.44 6.04 -4.87
C PRO A 33 -15.16 6.37 -3.39
N PRO A 34 -15.29 7.66 -2.99
CA PRO A 34 -15.18 8.05 -1.59
C PRO A 34 -16.16 7.28 -0.68
N GLY A 35 -15.68 6.87 0.50
CA GLY A 35 -16.42 6.09 1.48
C GLY A 35 -16.29 4.57 1.33
N GLU A 36 -15.78 4.08 0.19
CA GLU A 36 -15.53 2.66 0.01
C GLU A 36 -14.24 2.21 0.72
N SER A 37 -14.30 1.01 1.30
CA SER A 37 -13.17 0.39 2.00
C SER A 37 -12.51 -0.69 1.16
N GLY A 38 -11.20 -0.80 1.28
CA GLY A 38 -10.37 -1.81 0.64
C GLY A 38 -9.23 -2.26 1.55
N VAL A 39 -8.46 -3.23 1.06
CA VAL A 39 -7.27 -3.72 1.75
C VAL A 39 -6.14 -3.92 0.75
N LEU A 40 -4.96 -3.37 1.05
CA LEU A 40 -3.73 -3.69 0.34
C LEU A 40 -2.96 -4.74 1.15
N VAL A 41 -2.49 -5.79 0.49
CA VAL A 41 -1.59 -6.78 1.10
C VAL A 41 -0.27 -6.71 0.34
N ILE A 42 0.78 -6.30 1.05
CA ILE A 42 2.11 -6.05 0.49
C ILE A 42 3.06 -7.10 1.06
N HIS A 43 3.76 -7.84 0.20
CA HIS A 43 4.83 -8.73 0.66
C HIS A 43 6.11 -7.93 0.85
N ASN A 44 6.67 -7.92 2.07
CA ASN A 44 7.73 -6.98 2.42
C ASN A 44 9.12 -7.40 1.90
N SER A 45 9.28 -8.66 1.46
CA SER A 45 10.53 -9.18 0.89
C SER A 45 11.77 -8.86 1.74
N GLY A 46 11.66 -9.11 3.05
CA GLY A 46 12.73 -8.91 4.03
C GLY A 46 12.91 -7.47 4.52
N LYS A 47 12.16 -6.50 3.99
CA LYS A 47 12.15 -5.12 4.49
C LYS A 47 11.18 -4.96 5.66
N THR A 48 11.41 -3.96 6.52
CA THR A 48 10.52 -3.67 7.65
C THR A 48 9.67 -2.42 7.36
N PRO A 49 8.33 -2.50 7.33
CA PRO A 49 7.47 -1.32 7.15
C PRO A 49 7.61 -0.36 8.33
N ARG A 50 7.58 0.95 8.07
CA ARG A 50 7.80 1.99 9.08
C ARG A 50 6.66 2.99 9.15
N GLU A 51 6.34 3.63 8.04
CA GLU A 51 5.37 4.72 7.99
C GLU A 51 4.43 4.50 6.82
N LEU A 52 3.13 4.46 7.12
CA LEU A 52 2.07 4.47 6.13
C LEU A 52 1.48 5.87 6.08
N GLN A 53 1.30 6.39 4.88
CA GLN A 53 0.48 7.56 4.62
C GLN A 53 -0.63 7.23 3.64
N ILE A 54 -1.82 7.77 3.91
CA ILE A 54 -2.99 7.74 3.02
C ILE A 54 -3.45 9.19 2.88
N ASP A 55 -3.50 9.68 1.64
CA ASP A 55 -3.87 11.06 1.31
C ASP A 55 -3.07 12.12 2.08
N GLY A 56 -1.79 11.81 2.38
CA GLY A 56 -0.85 12.68 3.10
C GLY A 56 -0.90 12.57 4.62
N GLU A 57 -1.88 11.83 5.17
CA GLU A 57 -2.05 11.63 6.61
C GLU A 57 -1.41 10.30 7.05
N TYR A 58 -0.78 10.31 8.22
CA TYR A 58 -0.24 9.08 8.80
C TYR A 58 -1.36 8.12 9.21
N SER A 59 -1.19 6.85 8.87
CA SER A 59 -2.19 5.81 9.14
C SER A 59 -1.57 4.53 9.69
N GLU A 60 -2.40 3.65 10.23
CA GLU A 60 -1.97 2.38 10.79
C GLU A 60 -1.98 1.27 9.73
N PHE A 61 -0.97 0.42 9.80
CA PHE A 61 -0.93 -0.86 9.09
C PHE A 61 -0.79 -2.00 10.08
N ARG A 62 -1.06 -3.23 9.63
CA ARG A 62 -0.88 -4.44 10.42
C ARG A 62 0.17 -5.32 9.77
N LEU A 63 0.98 -6.00 10.58
CA LEU A 63 1.82 -7.07 10.07
C LEU A 63 0.94 -8.31 9.83
N GLY A 64 1.09 -8.91 8.65
CA GLY A 64 0.39 -10.12 8.24
C GLY A 64 1.31 -11.34 8.24
N ALA A 65 0.73 -12.50 7.94
CA ALA A 65 1.47 -13.74 7.80
C ALA A 65 2.51 -13.66 6.66
N ASN A 66 3.53 -14.52 6.72
CA ASN A 66 4.59 -14.63 5.70
C ASN A 66 5.31 -13.30 5.41
N GLY A 67 5.50 -12.46 6.43
CA GLY A 67 6.22 -11.19 6.29
C GLY A 67 5.48 -10.18 5.40
N SER A 68 4.15 -10.23 5.39
CA SER A 68 3.33 -9.24 4.68
C SER A 68 2.98 -8.04 5.57
N THR A 69 2.60 -6.95 4.93
CA THR A 69 1.94 -5.80 5.54
C THR A 69 0.52 -5.70 5.00
N VAL A 70 -0.45 -5.56 5.89
CA VAL A 70 -1.86 -5.37 5.58
C VAL A 70 -2.22 -3.91 5.84
N VAL A 71 -2.62 -3.19 4.80
CA VAL A 71 -3.01 -1.78 4.84
C VAL A 71 -4.53 -1.69 4.64
N PRO A 72 -5.31 -1.47 5.70
CA PRO A 72 -6.70 -1.08 5.53
C PRO A 72 -6.76 0.35 4.97
N ILE A 73 -7.60 0.57 3.96
CA ILE A 73 -7.78 1.89 3.35
C ILE A 73 -9.26 2.16 3.16
N VAL A 74 -9.70 3.33 3.59
CA VAL A 74 -11.02 3.87 3.26
C VAL A 74 -10.74 5.05 2.33
N ALA A 75 -11.28 4.99 1.11
CA ALA A 75 -11.07 6.06 0.14
C ALA A 75 -11.75 7.33 0.65
N ALA A 76 -10.98 8.37 0.94
CA ALA A 76 -11.53 9.68 1.29
C ALA A 76 -11.83 10.52 0.03
N MET A 77 -11.11 10.23 -1.05
CA MET A 77 -11.21 10.89 -2.35
C MET A 77 -10.86 9.91 -3.47
N GLU A 78 -11.07 10.31 -4.73
CA GLU A 78 -10.71 9.49 -5.89
C GLU A 78 -9.72 10.24 -6.80
N PRO A 79 -8.48 9.72 -7.02
CA PRO A 79 -7.92 8.55 -6.34
C PRO A 79 -7.46 8.87 -4.91
N SER A 80 -7.54 7.89 -4.01
CA SER A 80 -6.82 7.92 -2.74
C SER A 80 -5.37 7.51 -2.96
N ARG A 81 -4.43 8.36 -2.57
CA ARG A 81 -2.99 8.12 -2.70
C ARG A 81 -2.46 7.45 -1.45
N TRP A 82 -1.62 6.45 -1.61
CA TRP A 82 -1.00 5.76 -0.48
C TRP A 82 0.49 5.61 -0.69
N SER A 83 1.23 5.61 0.41
CA SER A 83 2.65 5.28 0.43
C SER A 83 3.03 4.56 1.72
N LEU A 84 3.86 3.53 1.59
CA LEU A 84 4.43 2.79 2.70
C LEU A 84 5.95 2.86 2.61
N GLN A 85 6.58 3.47 3.62
CA GLN A 85 8.01 3.50 3.78
C GLN A 85 8.51 2.22 4.46
N PHE A 86 9.68 1.76 4.02
CA PHE A 86 10.35 0.59 4.54
C PHE A 86 11.78 0.92 4.97
N SER A 87 12.28 0.25 6.00
CA SER A 87 13.71 0.18 6.30
C SER A 87 14.32 -1.13 5.76
N GLY A 88 15.61 -1.05 5.39
CA GLY A 88 16.46 -2.21 5.11
C GLY A 88 16.79 -3.02 6.36
#